data_AF-A0A653A0U6-F1
#
_entry.id   AF-A0A653A0U6-F1
#
_cell.length_a   1.000
_cell.length_b   1.000
_cell.length_c   1.000
_cell.angle_alpha   90.00
_cell.angle_beta   90.00
_cell.angle_gamma   90.00
#
_symmetry.space_group_name_H-M   'P 1'
#
loop_
_entity.id
_entity.type
_entity.pdbx_description
1 polymer ?
#
loop_
_entity_poly.entity_id
_entity_poly.type
_entity_poly.pdbx_seq_one_letter_code
_entity_poly.pdbx_strand_id
1 'polypeptide(L)'
;MLKLATRARVSRVMVRQTQPYGNSGNYDNGMPFGLTLGCGTWGGNITNENIHWKHFLNITWVSKPITPMVPDENKIFGEHWKKYGK
;
A
#
# COMPACT_ATOMS: atom_id res chain seq x y z
N MET A 1 13.32 6.12 14.27
CA MET A 1 12.73 6.07 12.90
C MET A 1 11.37 5.38 12.86
N LEU A 2 11.21 4.13 13.33
CA LEU A 2 9.89 3.44 13.33
C LEU A 2 8.77 4.26 13.98
N LYS A 3 9.03 4.88 15.14
CA LYS A 3 8.08 5.76 15.83
C LYS A 3 7.61 6.96 14.99
N LEU A 4 8.47 7.49 14.12
CA LEU A 4 8.10 8.58 13.22
C LEU A 4 7.32 8.03 12.02
N ALA A 5 7.79 6.93 11.42
CA ALA A 5 7.15 6.30 10.27
C ALA A 5 5.70 5.85 10.56
N THR A 6 5.39 5.44 11.79
CA THR A 6 4.02 5.06 12.18
C THR A 6 3.11 6.25 12.53
N ARG A 7 3.63 7.47 12.62
CA ARG A 7 2.88 8.67 13.05
C ARG A 7 2.79 9.75 11.99
N ALA A 8 3.79 9.88 11.14
CA ALA A 8 3.84 10.89 10.10
C ALA A 8 2.89 10.53 8.94
N ARG A 9 2.10 11.51 8.49
CA ARG A 9 1.22 11.37 7.32
C ARG A 9 2.01 11.64 6.04
N VAL A 10 2.92 10.74 5.69
CA VAL A 10 3.78 10.84 4.51
C VAL A 10 3.83 9.50 3.78
N SER A 11 4.00 9.55 2.45
CA SER A 11 4.13 8.33 1.64
C SER A 11 5.45 7.59 1.86
N ARG A 12 6.51 8.31 2.23
CA ARG A 12 7.88 7.79 2.25
C ARG A 12 8.68 8.41 3.39
N VAL A 13 9.53 7.60 4.01
CA VAL A 13 10.49 8.02 5.03
C VAL A 13 11.86 7.49 4.62
N MET A 14 12.76 8.39 4.23
CA MET A 14 14.14 8.04 3.89
C MET A 14 14.97 7.92 5.17
N VAL A 15 15.69 6.82 5.33
CA VAL A 15 16.57 6.57 6.48
C VAL A 15 18.01 6.51 5.99
N ARG A 16 18.80 7.54 6.33
CA ARG A 16 20.22 7.67 5.92
C ARG A 16 20.41 7.61 4.39
N GLN A 17 19.48 8.19 3.64
CA GLN A 17 19.56 8.34 2.18
C GLN A 17 19.33 9.80 1.81
N THR A 18 19.96 10.25 0.73
CA THR A 18 19.79 11.61 0.19
C THR A 18 18.35 11.78 -0.29
N GLN A 19 17.66 12.83 0.18
CA GLN A 19 16.23 13.03 -0.09
C GLN A 19 15.84 13.02 -1.58
N PRO A 20 16.50 13.77 -2.49
CA PRO A 20 16.03 13.88 -3.87
C PRO A 20 16.15 12.55 -4.63
N TYR A 21 17.28 11.86 -4.50
CA TYR A 21 17.50 10.56 -5.14
C TYR A 21 16.70 9.45 -4.47
N GLY A 22 16.68 9.43 -3.13
CA GLY A 22 15.99 8.39 -2.38
C GLY A 22 14.48 8.36 -2.66
N ASN A 23 13.83 9.52 -2.65
CA ASN A 23 12.38 9.59 -2.86
C ASN A 23 11.94 9.16 -4.25
N SER A 24 12.76 9.45 -5.27
CA SER A 24 12.49 9.08 -6.65
C SER A 24 12.91 7.67 -7.01
N GLY A 25 13.45 6.91 -6.05
CA GLY A 25 14.07 5.62 -6.30
C GLY A 25 15.55 5.78 -6.64
N ASN A 26 16.37 4.93 -6.05
CA ASN A 26 17.80 4.87 -6.27
C ASN A 26 18.27 3.42 -6.26
N TYR A 27 19.46 3.18 -6.82
CA TYR A 27 20.04 1.83 -6.95
C TYR A 27 20.23 1.11 -5.60
N ASP A 28 20.24 1.85 -4.49
CA ASP A 28 20.52 1.37 -3.14
C ASP A 28 19.27 1.27 -2.23
N ASN A 29 18.05 1.52 -2.74
CA ASN A 29 16.86 1.59 -1.89
C ASN A 29 15.63 0.79 -2.35
N GLY A 30 15.70 0.15 -3.52
CA GLY A 30 14.67 -0.78 -4.00
C GLY A 30 13.31 -0.14 -4.31
N MET A 31 13.22 1.19 -4.32
CA MET A 31 12.00 1.88 -4.71
C MET A 31 11.89 1.97 -6.25
N PRO A 32 10.67 1.89 -6.83
CA PRO A 32 10.49 2.13 -8.26
C PRO A 32 10.98 3.52 -8.65
N PHE A 33 11.73 3.63 -9.74
CA PHE A 33 12.16 4.91 -10.27
C PHE A 33 10.97 5.74 -10.77
N GLY A 34 10.88 7.02 -10.36
CA GLY A 34 9.84 7.94 -10.81
C GLY A 34 10.00 9.37 -10.26
N LEU A 35 9.67 10.36 -11.09
CA LEU A 35 9.67 11.79 -10.69
C LEU A 35 8.27 12.32 -10.37
N THR A 36 7.23 11.51 -10.59
CA THR A 36 5.87 11.79 -10.12
C THR A 36 5.62 10.95 -8.87
N LEU A 37 5.46 11.64 -7.74
CA LEU A 37 5.46 11.03 -6.41
C LEU A 37 4.07 11.16 -5.77
N GLY A 38 3.34 10.04 -5.64
CA GLY A 38 2.05 10.04 -4.96
C GLY A 38 2.18 10.34 -3.46
N CYS A 39 1.26 11.14 -2.92
CA CYS A 39 1.16 11.51 -1.50
C CYS A 39 0.13 10.67 -0.72
N GLY A 40 -0.51 9.70 -1.38
CA GLY A 40 -1.59 8.90 -0.80
C GLY A 40 -2.84 9.71 -0.48
N THR A 41 -3.79 9.06 0.20
CA THR A 41 -5.07 9.69 0.57
C THR A 41 -4.90 10.89 1.49
N TRP A 42 -3.83 10.93 2.30
CA TRP A 42 -3.50 12.10 3.14
C TRP A 42 -3.20 13.36 2.32
N GLY A 43 -2.68 13.22 1.10
CA GLY A 43 -2.43 14.31 0.16
C GLY A 43 -3.46 14.40 -0.98
N GLY A 44 -4.60 13.71 -0.87
CA GLY A 44 -5.64 13.73 -1.90
C GLY A 44 -5.27 12.98 -3.19
N ASN A 45 -4.29 12.07 -3.17
CA ASN A 45 -3.94 11.23 -4.31
C ASN A 45 -4.52 9.82 -4.18
N ILE A 46 -4.83 9.20 -5.33
CA ILE A 46 -5.34 7.82 -5.39
C ILE A 46 -4.29 6.77 -4.97
N THR A 47 -3.00 7.11 -5.01
CA THR A 47 -1.89 6.22 -4.63
C THR A 47 -0.78 6.99 -3.91
N ASN A 48 -0.01 6.28 -3.08
CA ASN A 48 1.21 6.76 -2.41
C ASN A 48 2.50 6.31 -3.13
N GLU A 49 2.39 5.65 -4.28
CA GLU A 49 3.51 5.07 -5.01
C GLU A 49 4.36 6.07 -5.80
N ASN A 50 5.55 5.62 -6.22
CA ASN A 50 6.29 6.23 -7.32
C ASN A 50 5.60 5.81 -8.63
N ILE A 51 5.05 6.78 -9.35
CA ILE A 51 4.34 6.49 -10.60
C ILE A 51 5.34 5.98 -11.63
N HIS A 52 5.04 4.81 -12.17
CA HIS A 52 5.81 4.09 -13.19
C HIS A 52 4.86 3.30 -14.08
N TRP A 53 5.40 2.60 -15.09
CA TRP A 53 4.66 1.98 -16.20
C TRP A 53 3.36 1.25 -15.80
N LYS A 54 3.33 0.53 -14.66
CA LYS A 54 2.13 -0.20 -14.23
C LYS A 54 0.89 0.67 -14.03
N HIS A 55 1.07 1.96 -13.71
CA HIS A 55 -0.02 2.90 -13.48
C HIS A 55 -0.67 3.38 -14.79
N PHE A 56 -0.04 3.10 -15.94
CA PHE A 56 -0.54 3.43 -17.27
C PHE A 56 -1.14 2.22 -17.98
N LEU A 57 -1.24 1.08 -17.30
CA LEU A 57 -1.83 -0.14 -17.85
C LEU A 57 -3.17 -0.42 -17.22
N ASN A 58 -4.13 -0.74 -18.08
CA ASN A 58 -5.35 -1.42 -17.66
C ASN A 58 -5.07 -2.93 -17.67
N ILE A 59 -5.46 -3.63 -16.59
CA ILE A 59 -5.26 -5.07 -16.45
C ILE A 59 -6.60 -5.78 -16.56
N THR A 60 -6.73 -6.68 -17.54
CA THR A 60 -7.90 -7.56 -17.67
C THR A 60 -7.66 -8.85 -16.90
N TRP A 61 -8.54 -9.15 -15.94
CA TRP A 61 -8.50 -10.39 -15.17
C TRP A 61 -9.40 -11.44 -15.82
N VAL A 62 -8.84 -12.61 -16.12
CA VAL A 62 -9.60 -13.77 -16.61
C VAL A 62 -9.71 -14.77 -15.47
N SER A 63 -10.92 -14.98 -14.98
CA SER A 63 -11.21 -15.89 -13.87
C SER A 63 -12.07 -17.07 -14.35
N LYS A 64 -11.77 -18.27 -13.85
CA LYS A 64 -12.58 -19.47 -14.04
C LYS A 64 -13.14 -19.92 -12.69
N PRO A 65 -14.35 -20.51 -12.66
CA PRO A 65 -14.90 -21.07 -11.43
C PRO A 65 -13.95 -22.10 -10.81
N ILE A 66 -13.76 -21.99 -9.49
CA ILE A 66 -13.11 -22.99 -8.64
C ILE A 66 -14.12 -23.46 -7.58
N THR A 67 -13.86 -24.58 -6.93
CA THR A 67 -14.67 -25.01 -5.78
C THR A 67 -14.67 -23.90 -4.71
N PRO A 68 -15.84 -23.40 -4.27
CA PRO A 68 -15.89 -22.34 -3.27
C PRO A 68 -15.27 -22.79 -1.94
N MET A 69 -14.31 -22.02 -1.45
CA MET A 69 -13.79 -22.14 -0.07
C MET A 69 -14.46 -21.04 0.77
N VAL A 70 -15.63 -21.35 1.33
CA VAL A 70 -16.37 -20.41 2.18
C VAL A 70 -15.73 -20.38 3.57
N PRO A 71 -15.23 -19.22 4.04
CA PRO A 71 -14.65 -19.12 5.38
C PRO A 71 -15.71 -19.28 6.47
N ASP A 72 -15.32 -19.85 7.61
CA ASP A 72 -16.18 -19.93 8.79
C ASP A 72 -16.30 -18.54 9.45
N GLU A 73 -17.49 -17.94 9.34
CA GLU A 73 -17.77 -16.61 9.90
C GLU A 73 -17.53 -16.53 11.41
N ASN A 74 -17.76 -17.60 12.16
CA ASN A 74 -17.54 -17.59 13.61
C ASN A 74 -16.05 -17.52 13.96
N LYS A 75 -15.17 -18.07 13.12
CA LYS A 75 -13.72 -17.94 13.29
C LYS A 75 -13.23 -16.53 13.00
N ILE A 76 -13.87 -15.82 12.08
CA ILE A 76 -13.45 -14.47 11.67
C ILE A 76 -14.06 -13.40 12.59
N PHE A 77 -15.35 -13.50 12.89
CA PHE A 77 -16.13 -12.45 13.54
C PHE A 77 -16.62 -12.82 14.94
N GLY A 78 -16.40 -14.05 15.40
CA GLY A 78 -16.95 -14.53 16.66
C GLY A 78 -16.55 -13.67 17.87
N GLU A 79 -15.31 -13.18 17.94
CA GLU A 79 -14.90 -12.27 19.02
C GLU A 79 -15.59 -10.90 18.94
N HIS A 80 -15.77 -10.38 17.72
CA HIS A 80 -16.46 -9.11 17.51
C HIS A 80 -17.93 -9.21 17.92
N TRP A 81 -18.63 -10.27 17.48
CA TRP A 81 -20.04 -10.48 17.82
C TRP A 81 -20.28 -10.76 19.30
N LYS A 82 -19.35 -11.47 19.97
CA LYS A 82 -19.42 -11.62 21.44
C LYS A 82 -19.35 -10.28 22.16
N LYS A 83 -18.62 -9.31 21.62
CA LYS A 83 -18.39 -8.01 22.26
C LYS A 83 -19.49 -6.99 21.93
N TYR A 84 -20.04 -7.02 20.72
CA TYR A 84 -20.92 -5.98 20.21
C TYR A 84 -22.31 -6.47 19.77
N GLY A 85 -22.57 -7.77 19.84
CA GLY A 85 -23.77 -8.39 19.25
C GLY A 85 -23.56 -8.74 17.78
N LYS A 86 -24.43 -9.61 17.26
CA LYS A 86 -24.49 -9.94 15.83
C LYS A 86 -25.52 -9.05 15.14
#